data_AF-A0A354PJA0-F1
#
_entry.id   AF-A0A354PJA0-F1
#
_cell.length_a   1.000
_cell.length_b   1.000
_cell.length_c   1.000
_cell.angle_alpha   90.00
_cell.angle_beta   90.00
_cell.angle_gamma   90.00
#
_symmetry.space_group_name_H-M   'P 1'
#
loop_
_entity.id
_entity.type
_entity.pdbx_description
1 polymer ?
#
loop_
_entity_poly.entity_id
_entity_poly.type
_entity_poly.pdbx_seq_one_letter_code
_entity_poly.pdbx_strand_id
1 'polypeptide(L)' 'MAELLGENVDQWISLAGRVPDDVPGIIHKQPTEMPQLLREASGLSADQLRQLREHVRKLKEEGGM' A
#
# COMPACT_ATOMS: atom_id res chain seq x y z
N MET A 1 -15.06 -15.88 12.81
CA MET A 1 -15.55 -15.33 11.54
C MET A 1 -15.08 -13.89 11.36
N ALA A 2 -13.76 -13.66 11.33
CA ALA A 2 -13.15 -12.35 11.07
C ALA A 2 -12.21 -12.39 9.84
N GLU A 3 -11.86 -13.59 9.38
CA GLU A 3 -10.90 -13.78 8.28
C GLU A 3 -11.55 -13.73 6.88
N LEU A 4 -12.89 -13.60 6.80
CA LEU A 4 -13.61 -13.54 5.51
C LEU A 4 -13.80 -12.11 4.96
N LEU A 5 -13.42 -11.08 5.72
CA LEU A 5 -13.62 -9.67 5.35
C LEU A 5 -12.32 -8.93 4.96
N GLY A 6 -11.18 -9.62 4.92
CA GLY A 6 -9.86 -8.99 4.75
C GLY A 6 -9.65 -8.24 3.45
N GLU A 7 -10.33 -8.63 2.36
CA GLU A 7 -10.18 -7.98 1.05
C GLU A 7 -10.94 -6.65 0.92
N ASN A 8 -11.88 -6.35 1.82
CA ASN A 8 -12.76 -5.20 1.66
C ASN A 8 -12.60 -4.13 2.76
N VAL A 9 -11.97 -4.46 3.90
CA VAL A 9 -11.80 -3.50 5.02
C VAL A 9 -11.13 -2.20 4.57
N ASP A 10 -10.06 -2.29 3.78
CA ASP A 10 -9.37 -1.09 3.28
C ASP A 10 -10.23 -0.26 2.32
N GLN A 11 -11.10 -0.92 1.53
CA GLN A 11 -12.08 -0.22 0.68
C GLN A 11 -13.15 0.48 1.52
N TRP A 12 -13.67 -0.15 2.57
CA TRP A 12 -14.63 0.48 3.49
C TRP A 12 -14.03 1.67 4.25
N ILE A 13 -12.78 1.54 4.69
CA ILE A 13 -12.03 2.63 5.34
C ILE A 13 -11.82 3.80 4.36
N SER A 14 -11.46 3.50 3.11
CA SER A 14 -11.32 4.51 2.06
C SER A 14 -12.65 5.21 1.73
N LEU A 15 -13.76 4.47 1.65
CA LEU A 15 -15.10 5.02 1.45
C LEU A 15 -15.51 5.98 2.59
N ALA A 16 -15.00 5.75 3.81
CA ALA A 16 -15.18 6.65 4.94
C ALA A 16 -14.21 7.86 4.93
N GLY A 17 -13.42 8.05 3.87
CA GLY A 17 -12.42 9.12 3.76
C GLY A 17 -11.21 8.93 4.68
N ARG A 18 -10.99 7.72 5.18
CA ARG A 18 -9.90 7.39 6.09
C ARG A 18 -8.84 6.55 5.37
N VAL A 19 -7.65 6.50 5.96
CA VAL A 19 -6.61 5.52 5.61
C VAL A 19 -6.53 4.48 6.72
N PRO A 20 -6.12 3.23 6.41
CA PRO A 20 -5.84 2.23 7.44
C PRO A 20 -4.84 2.78 8.48
N ASP A 21 -5.05 2.42 9.75
CA ASP A 21 -4.36 3.06 10.89
C ASP A 21 -2.84 2.81 10.90
N ASP A 22 -2.35 1.79 10.19
CA ASP A 22 -0.94 1.44 10.06
C ASP A 22 -0.21 2.26 8.96
N VAL A 23 -0.94 2.76 7.96
CA VAL A 23 -0.38 3.51 6.82
C VAL A 23 0.37 4.77 7.25
N PRO A 24 -0.15 5.64 8.15
CA PRO A 24 0.61 6.77 8.66
C PRO A 24 1.94 6.35 9.30
N GLY A 25 1.94 5.25 10.05
CA GLY A 25 3.15 4.69 10.65
C GLY A 25 4.17 4.23 9.61
N ILE A 26 3.72 3.61 8.51
CA ILE A 26 4.57 3.22 7.38
C ILE A 26 5.19 4.45 6.70
N ILE A 27 4.40 5.50 6.45
CA ILE A 27 4.88 6.75 5.85
C ILE A 27 5.95 7.39 6.74
N HIS A 28 5.76 7.40 8.05
CA HIS A 28 6.74 7.97 9.00
C HIS A 28 8.06 7.19 9.07
N LYS A 29 8.12 5.90 8.69
CA LYS A 29 9.38 5.13 8.68
C LYS A 29 10.36 5.65 7.63
N GLN A 30 9.86 6.17 6.51
CA GLN A 30 10.67 6.79 5.45
C GLN A 30 9.99 8.08 4.98
N PRO A 31 10.11 9.18 5.74
CA PRO A 31 9.30 10.39 5.56
C PRO A 31 9.57 11.13 4.25
N THR A 32 10.62 10.76 3.51
CA THR A 32 10.92 11.30 2.17
C THR A 32 10.46 10.35 1.07
N GLU A 33 10.97 9.12 1.08
CA GLU A 33 10.75 8.14 0.00
C GLU A 33 9.31 7.64 -0.07
N MET A 34 8.65 7.38 1.07
CA MET A 34 7.29 6.86 1.08
C MET A 34 6.26 7.87 0.54
N PRO A 35 6.24 9.15 0.96
CA PRO A 35 5.37 10.15 0.34
C PRO A 35 5.65 10.37 -1.15
N GLN A 36 6.90 10.27 -1.58
CA GLN A 36 7.26 10.42 -2.98
C GLN A 36 6.70 9.27 -3.83
N LEU A 37 6.90 8.02 -3.39
CA LEU A 37 6.33 6.84 -4.01
C LEU A 37 4.80 6.95 -4.13
N LEU A 38 4.11 7.39 -3.07
CA LEU A 38 2.66 7.59 -3.10
C LEU A 38 2.22 8.64 -4.13
N ARG A 39 2.96 9.75 -4.26
CA ARG A 39 2.67 10.78 -5.27
C ARG A 39 2.85 10.25 -6.68
N GLU A 40 3.94 9.53 -6.94
CA GLU A 40 4.23 8.93 -8.26
C GLU A 40 3.21 7.84 -8.63
N ALA A 41 2.80 7.03 -7.67
CA ALA A 41 1.82 5.96 -7.87
C ALA A 41 0.36 6.45 -8.00
N SER A 42 0.07 7.70 -7.60
CA SER A 42 -1.31 8.24 -7.53
C SER A 42 -2.05 8.27 -8.86
N GLY A 43 -1.33 8.29 -9.99
CA GLY A 43 -1.90 8.27 -11.34
C GLY A 43 -2.05 6.87 -11.96
N LEU A 44 -1.64 5.81 -11.25
CA LEU A 44 -1.64 4.44 -11.78
C LEU A 44 -3.04 3.81 -11.70
N SER A 45 -3.38 3.00 -12.70
CA SER A 45 -4.56 2.15 -12.68
C SER A 45 -4.42 1.02 -11.66
N ALA A 46 -5.54 0.38 -11.30
CA ALA A 46 -5.52 -0.76 -10.39
C ALA A 46 -4.62 -1.92 -10.89
N ASP A 47 -4.57 -2.16 -12.19
CA ASP A 47 -3.68 -3.17 -12.79
C ASP A 47 -2.21 -2.78 -12.68
N GLN A 48 -1.89 -1.50 -12.93
CA GLN A 48 -0.53 -0.99 -12.78
C GLN A 48 -0.07 -1.01 -11.32
N LEU A 49 -0.95 -0.68 -10.37
CA LEU A 49 -0.67 -0.80 -8.94
C LEU A 49 -0.45 -2.26 -8.53
N ARG A 50 -1.21 -3.21 -9.08
CA ARG A 50 -0.97 -4.65 -8.87
C ARG A 50 0.43 -5.05 -9.37
N GLN A 51 0.80 -4.64 -10.58
CA GLN A 51 2.13 -4.92 -11.13
C GLN A 51 3.26 -4.31 -10.29
N LEU A 52 3.10 -3.06 -9.85
CA LEU A 52 4.06 -2.39 -8.97
C LEU A 52 4.23 -3.13 -7.65
N ARG A 53 3.14 -3.58 -7.03
CA ARG A 53 3.21 -4.39 -5.79
C ARG A 53 3.98 -5.69 -5.99
N GLU A 54 3.76 -6.39 -7.11
CA GLU A 54 4.51 -7.62 -7.42
C GLU A 54 6.00 -7.34 -7.62
N HIS A 55 6.35 -6.21 -8.24
CA HIS A 55 7.74 -5.79 -8.38
C HIS A 55 8.39 -5.49 -7.01
N VAL A 56 7.69 -4.76 -6.14
CA VAL A 56 8.15 -4.50 -4.76
C VAL A 56 8.30 -5.78 -3.96
N ARG A 57 7.41 -6.77 -4.14
CA ARG A 57 7.53 -8.10 -3.49
C ARG A 57 8.82 -8.80 -3.92
N LYS A 58 9.11 -8.85 -5.22
CA LYS A 58 10.34 -9.46 -5.75
C LYS A 58 11.60 -8.77 -5.25
N LEU A 59 11.61 -7.43 -5.20
CA LEU A 59 12.75 -6.67 -4.66
C LEU A 59 13.06 -7.04 -3.19
N LYS A 60 12.05 -7.35 -2.39
CA LYS A 60 12.24 -7.81 -1.00
C LYS A 60 12.80 -9.23 -0.93
N GLU A 61 12.41 -10.11 -1.84
CA GLU A 61 12.89 -11.49 -1.94
C GLU A 61 14.35 -11.54 -2.43
N GLU A 62 14.70 -10.70 -3.41
CA GLU A 62 16.04 -10.59 -3.98
C GLU A 62 17.01 -9.84 -3.07
N GLY A 63 16.52 -8.87 -2.29
CA GLY A 63 17.32 -8.03 -1.40
C GLY A 63 17.63 -8.60 -0.01
N GLY A 64 17.27 -9.88 0.25
CA GLY A 64 17.53 -10.64 1.48
C GLY A 64 18.07 -9.85 2.67
N MET A 65 17.16 -9.22 3.43
CA MET A 65 17.35 -8.93 4.86
C MET A 65 16.80 -10.09 5.67
#